data_AF-A0A815QGK0-F1
#
_entry.id   AF-A0A815QGK0-F1
#
_cell.length_a   1.000
_cell.length_b   1.000
_cell.length_c   1.000
_cell.angle_alpha   90.00
_cell.angle_beta   90.00
_cell.angle_gamma   90.00
#
_symmetry.space_group_name_H-M   'P 1'
#
loop_
_entity.id
_entity.type
_entity.pdbx_description
1 polymer ?
#
loop_
_entity_poly.entity_id
_entity_poly.type
_entity_poly.pdbx_seq_one_letter_code
_entity_poly.pdbx_strand_id
1 'polypeptide(L)'
;MWWNWQGTNPNENIVAYMKKNYPPDWTYANFAPQFRADLYDPNEWADLFAASGAKYVVLTSKHHEGFAMWPSTFSFNWNSMQAGPKRDLLGDLAAAIRNRTNIVFGLYYSFTGGNALVNIGPNLHGKIPPIFQERLRQMGSWLQVNGEAIYATKPWKYQNDTINPNIWYTSSKDSKFVYAFLLIWPKNTTEIILGAPLSSSRTVVTLLGSSADSLPWHVASGERGIVIDVSTIKLHSLQSGWTWAFKLENLLSDDIINPTPGRGIPVCFHCSLLLSALLWLLYVQM
;
A
#
# COMPACT_ATOMS: atom_id res chain seq x y z
N MET A 1 7.67 -5.61 21.00
CA MET A 1 8.65 -6.70 21.21
C MET A 1 9.27 -6.67 22.60
N TRP A 2 9.90 -5.58 23.05
CA TRP A 2 10.37 -5.44 24.46
C TRP A 2 9.26 -5.72 25.49
N TRP A 3 8.08 -5.13 25.30
CA TRP A 3 6.93 -5.33 26.20
C TRP A 3 6.49 -6.80 26.30
N ASN A 4 6.70 -7.59 25.24
CA ASN A 4 6.35 -9.01 25.26
C ASN A 4 7.46 -9.88 25.89
N TRP A 5 8.62 -9.30 26.20
CA TRP A 5 9.70 -9.99 26.92
C TRP A 5 9.75 -9.55 28.39
N GLN A 6 9.68 -8.24 28.67
CA GLN A 6 9.86 -7.67 30.01
C GLN A 6 8.75 -6.68 30.42
N GLY A 7 7.65 -6.61 29.66
CA GLY A 7 6.50 -5.78 30.03
C GLY A 7 5.64 -6.43 31.12
N THR A 8 4.48 -5.83 31.41
CA THR A 8 3.60 -6.25 32.52
C THR A 8 2.96 -7.63 32.32
N ASN A 9 2.84 -8.10 31.07
CA ASN A 9 2.34 -9.43 30.74
C ASN A 9 3.23 -10.05 29.64
N PRO A 10 4.40 -10.61 30.00
CA PRO A 10 5.35 -11.12 29.02
C PRO A 10 4.82 -12.41 28.37
N ASN A 11 5.13 -12.58 27.10
CA ASN A 11 4.77 -13.77 26.34
C ASN A 11 5.78 -14.89 26.63
N GLU A 12 5.28 -16.03 27.11
CA GLU A 12 6.11 -17.17 27.54
C GLU A 12 7.04 -17.69 26.43
N ASN A 13 6.60 -17.72 25.17
CA ASN A 13 7.41 -18.17 24.04
C ASN A 13 8.60 -17.23 23.80
N ILE A 14 8.38 -15.93 23.96
CA ILE A 14 9.44 -14.93 23.79
C ILE A 14 10.43 -15.02 24.95
N VAL A 15 9.95 -15.19 26.18
CA VAL A 15 10.84 -15.39 27.35
C VAL A 15 11.68 -16.66 27.18
N ALA A 16 11.07 -17.77 26.75
CA ALA A 16 11.77 -19.03 26.49
C ALA A 16 12.81 -18.89 25.38
N TYR A 17 12.46 -18.19 24.29
CA TYR A 17 13.39 -17.86 23.21
C TYR A 17 14.58 -17.05 23.74
N MET A 18 14.32 -16.02 24.55
CA MET A 18 15.38 -15.18 25.10
C MET A 18 16.33 -15.96 26.01
N LYS A 19 15.80 -16.79 26.92
CA LYS A 19 16.59 -17.66 27.80
C LYS A 19 17.43 -18.68 27.05
N LYS A 20 16.95 -19.16 25.90
CA LYS A 20 17.65 -20.15 25.08
C LYS A 20 18.80 -19.55 24.26
N ASN A 21 18.64 -18.32 23.78
CA ASN A 21 19.54 -17.72 22.78
C ASN A 21 20.49 -16.65 23.33
N TYR A 22 20.28 -16.16 24.56
CA TYR A 22 21.08 -15.09 25.16
C TYR A 22 21.54 -15.44 26.58
N PRO A 23 22.66 -14.84 27.04
CA PRO A 23 23.14 -15.02 28.42
C PRO A 23 22.09 -14.66 29.50
N PRO A 24 22.14 -15.28 30.70
CA PRO A 24 21.16 -15.04 31.77
C PRO A 24 21.02 -13.59 32.25
N ASP A 25 22.06 -12.78 32.07
CA ASP A 25 22.18 -11.37 32.45
C ASP A 25 21.94 -10.40 31.27
N TRP A 26 21.48 -10.92 30.13
CA TRP A 26 21.21 -10.11 28.94
C TRP A 26 20.07 -9.11 29.15
N THR A 27 20.35 -7.83 28.92
CA THR A 27 19.39 -6.73 28.97
C THR A 27 19.09 -6.20 27.57
N TYR A 28 18.00 -5.44 27.41
CA TYR A 28 17.68 -4.84 26.11
C TYR A 28 18.72 -3.82 25.65
N ALA A 29 19.40 -3.16 26.59
CA ALA A 29 20.51 -2.26 26.28
C ALA A 29 21.63 -2.96 25.52
N ASN A 30 21.84 -4.26 25.75
CA ASN A 30 22.88 -5.05 25.09
C ASN A 30 22.60 -5.27 23.59
N PHE A 31 21.38 -5.02 23.11
CA PHE A 31 21.06 -5.08 21.67
C PHE A 31 21.51 -3.85 20.89
N ALA A 32 21.65 -2.68 21.54
CA ALA A 32 22.00 -1.46 20.81
C ALA A 32 23.37 -1.55 20.09
N PRO A 33 24.43 -2.11 20.69
CA PRO A 33 25.69 -2.35 19.97
C PRO A 33 25.61 -3.41 18.87
N GLN A 34 24.63 -4.32 18.93
CA GLN A 34 24.43 -5.34 17.88
C GLN A 34 23.71 -4.77 16.66
N PHE A 35 23.00 -3.65 16.81
CA PHE A 35 22.42 -2.93 15.69
C PHE A 35 23.53 -2.19 14.94
N ARG A 36 24.04 -2.81 13.87
CA ARG A 36 25.22 -2.32 13.14
C ARG A 36 24.90 -1.47 11.94
N ALA A 37 23.82 -1.78 11.21
CA ALA A 37 23.47 -1.10 9.96
C ALA A 37 24.66 -0.97 8.98
N ASP A 38 25.56 -1.96 8.97
CA ASP A 38 26.81 -2.00 8.20
C ASP A 38 26.58 -2.16 6.70
N LEU A 39 25.43 -2.71 6.30
CA LEU A 39 25.00 -2.84 4.91
C LEU A 39 23.89 -1.83 4.55
N TYR A 40 23.69 -0.81 5.38
CA TYR A 40 22.70 0.23 5.14
C TYR A 40 23.15 1.19 4.04
N ASP A 41 22.40 1.18 2.93
CA ASP A 41 22.53 2.15 1.87
C ASP A 41 21.22 2.97 1.73
N PRO A 42 21.22 4.26 2.12
CA PRO A 42 20.05 5.12 2.01
C PRO A 42 19.65 5.40 0.55
N ASN A 43 20.59 5.32 -0.40
CA ASN A 43 20.30 5.53 -1.82
C ASN A 43 19.58 4.33 -2.41
N GLU A 44 20.02 3.10 -2.08
CA GLU A 44 19.30 1.88 -2.48
C GLU A 44 17.85 1.89 -1.96
N TRP A 45 17.66 2.34 -0.71
CA TRP A 45 16.33 2.46 -0.12
C TRP A 45 15.49 3.53 -0.84
N ALA A 46 16.06 4.70 -1.11
CA ALA A 46 15.37 5.76 -1.84
C ALA A 46 14.94 5.32 -3.23
N ASP A 47 15.83 4.65 -3.97
CA ASP A 47 15.55 4.13 -5.29
C ASP A 47 14.48 3.02 -5.26
N LEU A 48 14.50 2.16 -4.23
CA LEU A 48 13.48 1.15 -4.02
C LEU A 48 12.11 1.75 -3.71
N PHE A 49 12.05 2.76 -2.85
CA PHE A 49 10.79 3.44 -2.51
C PHE A 49 10.24 4.25 -3.68
N ALA A 50 11.11 4.87 -4.48
CA ALA A 50 10.71 5.50 -5.74
C ALA A 50 10.15 4.47 -6.73
N ALA A 51 10.86 3.34 -6.87
CA ALA A 51 10.42 2.25 -7.74
C ALA A 51 9.08 1.65 -7.31
N SER A 52 8.74 1.70 -6.01
CA SER A 52 7.47 1.18 -5.51
C SER A 52 6.25 2.05 -5.81
N GLY A 53 6.46 3.27 -6.33
CA GLY A 53 5.39 4.25 -6.55
C GLY A 53 4.94 4.97 -5.28
N ALA A 54 5.65 4.83 -4.16
CA ALA A 54 5.34 5.58 -2.95
C ALA A 54 5.37 7.10 -3.21
N LYS A 55 4.44 7.83 -2.59
CA LYS A 55 4.42 9.31 -2.62
C LYS A 55 4.89 9.93 -1.31
N TYR A 56 4.88 9.15 -0.24
CA TYR A 56 5.47 9.51 1.04
C TYR A 56 6.12 8.28 1.68
N VAL A 57 7.16 8.50 2.46
CA VAL A 57 7.83 7.49 3.28
C VAL A 57 7.93 8.04 4.69
N VAL A 58 7.58 7.22 5.68
CA VAL A 58 7.68 7.60 7.09
C VAL A 58 8.68 6.68 7.76
N LEU A 59 9.77 7.26 8.25
CA LEU A 59 10.76 6.53 9.04
C LEU A 59 10.38 6.60 10.52
N THR A 60 10.41 5.45 11.21
CA THR A 60 10.38 5.42 12.68
C THR A 60 11.65 6.06 13.23
N SER A 61 11.55 7.34 13.59
CA SER A 61 12.66 8.11 14.14
C SER A 61 13.00 7.62 15.55
N LYS A 62 11.98 7.40 16.37
CA LYS A 62 12.07 6.87 17.74
C LYS A 62 10.80 6.11 18.07
N HIS A 63 10.95 4.86 18.49
CA HIS A 63 9.83 4.02 18.90
C HIS A 63 9.71 3.95 20.44
N HIS A 64 8.85 3.06 20.96
CA HIS A 64 8.49 3.00 22.37
C HIS A 64 9.67 2.73 23.32
N GLU A 65 10.74 2.08 22.84
CA GLU A 65 11.97 1.84 23.60
C GLU A 65 12.89 3.07 23.72
N GLY A 66 12.55 4.16 23.04
CA GLY A 66 13.26 5.43 23.18
C GLY A 66 14.58 5.55 22.42
N PHE A 67 14.99 4.55 21.63
CA PHE A 67 16.21 4.60 20.82
C PHE A 67 16.04 5.58 19.65
N ALA A 68 16.87 6.61 19.60
CA ALA A 68 16.81 7.63 18.55
C ALA A 68 17.65 7.23 17.33
N MET A 69 17.08 7.32 16.12
CA MET A 69 17.76 7.00 14.86
C MET A 69 18.63 8.14 14.32
N TRP A 70 18.78 9.23 15.08
CA TRP A 70 19.57 10.44 14.76
C TRP A 70 20.45 10.82 15.96
N PRO A 71 21.47 11.70 15.80
CA PRO A 71 22.34 12.16 16.90
C PRO A 71 21.60 13.09 17.86
N SER A 72 20.70 12.53 18.67
CA SER A 72 19.89 13.26 19.65
C SER A 72 20.72 13.67 20.87
N THR A 73 20.69 14.94 21.24
CA THR A 73 21.26 15.45 22.51
C THR A 73 20.42 15.06 23.73
N PHE A 74 19.15 14.71 23.54
CA PHE A 74 18.22 14.32 24.61
C PHE A 74 18.24 12.82 24.93
N SER A 75 18.71 11.99 24.00
CA SER A 75 18.85 10.53 24.18
C SER A 75 20.33 10.16 24.27
N PHE A 76 21.01 10.74 25.26
CA PHE A 76 22.44 10.53 25.47
C PHE A 76 22.76 9.04 25.64
N ASN A 77 23.76 8.56 24.89
CA ASN A 77 24.17 7.15 24.83
C ASN A 77 23.09 6.15 24.39
N TRP A 78 21.93 6.61 23.89
CA TRP A 78 20.82 5.78 23.43
C TRP A 78 20.30 6.24 22.07
N ASN A 79 21.23 6.31 21.11
CA ASN A 79 20.97 6.69 19.73
C ASN A 79 21.92 6.00 18.74
N SER A 80 21.59 6.02 17.46
CA SER A 80 22.34 5.38 16.37
C SER A 80 23.79 5.89 16.24
N MET A 81 24.05 7.15 16.57
CA MET A 81 25.39 7.75 16.52
C MET A 81 26.27 7.27 17.68
N GLN A 82 25.72 7.09 18.88
CA GLN A 82 26.51 6.79 20.08
C GLN A 82 26.52 5.31 20.48
N ALA A 83 25.44 4.55 20.26
CA ALA A 83 25.30 3.20 20.81
C ALA A 83 25.48 2.06 19.80
N GLY A 84 25.20 2.29 18.51
CA GLY A 84 25.23 1.25 17.49
C GLY A 84 26.01 1.67 16.24
N PRO A 85 25.34 1.97 15.10
CA PRO A 85 25.98 2.15 13.78
C PRO A 85 27.01 3.26 13.65
N LYS A 86 27.11 4.15 14.64
CA LYS A 86 27.96 5.36 14.60
C LYS A 86 27.64 6.26 13.41
N ARG A 87 26.35 6.35 13.07
CA ARG A 87 25.85 7.00 11.86
C ARG A 87 24.49 7.65 12.09
N ASP A 88 24.27 8.82 11.49
CA ASP A 88 22.95 9.46 11.44
C ASP A 88 22.07 8.81 10.35
N LEU A 89 21.46 7.68 10.69
CA LEU A 89 20.63 6.92 9.76
C LEU A 89 19.41 7.72 9.27
N LEU A 90 18.84 8.56 10.12
CA LEU A 90 17.69 9.40 9.78
C LEU A 90 18.10 10.49 8.79
N GLY A 91 19.16 11.24 9.10
CA GLY A 91 19.68 12.31 8.26
C GLY A 91 20.05 11.80 6.87
N ASP A 92 20.72 10.67 6.80
CA ASP A 92 21.14 10.03 5.55
C ASP A 92 19.96 9.61 4.68
N LEU A 93 18.93 8.98 5.26
CA LEU A 93 17.73 8.63 4.51
C LEU A 93 16.98 9.87 4.02
N ALA A 94 16.83 10.87 4.89
CA ALA A 94 16.14 12.10 4.55
C ALA A 94 16.83 12.82 3.37
N ALA A 95 18.16 12.88 3.39
CA ALA A 95 18.95 13.43 2.30
C ALA A 95 18.79 12.64 1.01
N ALA A 96 18.91 11.30 1.05
CA ALA A 96 18.76 10.45 -0.12
C ALA A 96 17.36 10.60 -0.76
N ILE A 97 16.30 10.59 0.05
CA ILE A 97 14.92 10.74 -0.43
C ILE A 97 14.72 12.10 -1.09
N ARG A 98 15.15 13.19 -0.44
CA ARG A 98 14.98 14.57 -0.95
C ARG A 98 15.79 14.84 -2.21
N ASN A 99 16.99 14.25 -2.32
CA ASN A 99 17.90 14.54 -3.43
C ASN A 99 17.63 13.67 -4.66
N ARG A 100 17.06 12.47 -4.48
CA ARG A 100 16.91 11.48 -5.57
C ARG A 100 15.48 11.29 -6.04
N THR A 101 14.49 11.71 -5.26
CA THR A 101 13.09 11.34 -5.48
C THR A 101 12.15 12.53 -5.26
N ASN A 102 10.92 12.39 -5.73
CA ASN A 102 9.83 13.33 -5.43
C ASN A 102 8.95 12.85 -4.25
N ILE A 103 9.48 11.97 -3.41
CA ILE A 103 8.75 11.39 -2.28
C ILE A 103 8.78 12.36 -1.10
N VAL A 104 7.62 12.55 -0.48
CA VAL A 104 7.51 13.31 0.77
C VAL A 104 8.08 12.49 1.92
N PHE A 105 9.14 12.98 2.55
CA PHE A 105 9.75 12.32 3.71
C PHE A 105 9.10 12.78 5.02
N GLY A 106 8.53 11.84 5.76
CA GLY A 106 7.93 12.04 7.08
C GLY A 106 8.67 11.26 8.17
N LEU A 107 8.43 11.64 9.42
CA LEU A 107 8.97 10.95 10.59
C LEU A 107 7.83 10.46 11.46
N TYR A 108 7.89 9.18 11.82
CA TYR A 108 7.10 8.64 12.92
C TYR A 108 7.88 8.86 14.20
N TYR A 109 7.24 9.51 15.16
CA TYR A 109 7.71 9.63 16.52
C TYR A 109 6.62 9.05 17.41
N SER A 110 6.96 8.06 18.23
CA SER A 110 5.99 7.39 19.08
C SER A 110 5.34 8.36 20.09
N PHE A 111 4.21 8.94 19.69
CA PHE A 111 3.21 9.66 20.48
C PHE A 111 1.83 9.17 20.00
N THR A 112 0.86 9.03 20.90
CA THR A 112 -0.40 8.31 20.65
C THR A 112 -1.29 8.98 19.60
N GLY A 113 -1.42 8.39 18.41
CA GLY A 113 -2.39 8.77 17.36
C GLY A 113 -2.03 8.14 16.00
N GLY A 114 -2.97 7.42 15.36
CA GLY A 114 -2.67 6.55 14.21
C GLY A 114 -3.29 6.97 12.88
N ASN A 115 -2.48 6.90 11.82
CA ASN A 115 -2.84 6.70 10.41
C ASN A 115 -2.24 5.36 9.95
N ALA A 116 -2.69 4.81 8.83
CA ALA A 116 -2.13 3.58 8.28
C ALA A 116 -0.81 3.81 7.53
N LEU A 117 0.17 2.94 7.80
CA LEU A 117 1.53 2.99 7.26
C LEU A 117 1.97 1.56 6.92
N VAL A 118 2.42 1.33 5.68
CA VAL A 118 2.98 0.04 5.28
C VAL A 118 4.38 -0.07 5.88
N ASN A 119 4.52 -0.94 6.88
CA ASN A 119 5.78 -1.13 7.58
C ASN A 119 6.69 -2.08 6.81
N ILE A 120 7.93 -1.66 6.60
CA ILE A 120 9.01 -2.51 6.07
C ILE A 120 10.00 -2.69 7.22
N GLY A 121 10.39 -3.94 7.51
CA GLY A 121 11.36 -4.26 8.55
C GLY A 121 12.71 -4.65 7.94
N PRO A 122 13.70 -3.73 7.87
CA PRO A 122 15.08 -4.09 7.58
C PRO A 122 15.65 -5.03 8.65
N ASN A 123 16.67 -5.79 8.29
CA ASN A 123 17.42 -6.58 9.27
C ASN A 123 18.39 -5.69 10.09
N LEU A 124 19.06 -6.28 11.09
CA LEU A 124 20.03 -5.58 11.96
C LEU A 124 21.23 -4.96 11.20
N HIS A 125 21.46 -5.40 9.96
CA HIS A 125 22.49 -4.90 9.06
C HIS A 125 22.02 -3.77 8.16
N GLY A 126 20.72 -3.39 8.22
CA GLY A 126 20.18 -2.30 7.42
C GLY A 126 19.82 -2.68 5.97
N LYS A 127 19.72 -3.98 5.66
CA LYS A 127 19.21 -4.45 4.37
C LYS A 127 17.72 -4.76 4.47
N ILE A 128 16.96 -4.30 3.49
CA ILE A 128 15.58 -4.73 3.26
C ILE A 128 15.63 -6.14 2.65
N PRO A 129 15.00 -7.16 3.27
CA PRO A 129 15.03 -8.52 2.73
C PRO A 129 14.55 -8.57 1.26
N PRO A 130 15.19 -9.39 0.39
CA PRO A 130 14.88 -9.41 -1.04
C PRO A 130 13.40 -9.60 -1.36
N ILE A 131 12.69 -10.41 -0.56
CA ILE A 131 11.24 -10.62 -0.73
C ILE A 131 10.46 -9.29 -0.63
N PHE A 132 10.79 -8.40 0.31
CA PHE A 132 10.11 -7.11 0.41
C PHE A 132 10.49 -6.19 -0.75
N GLN A 133 11.75 -6.24 -1.21
CA GLN A 133 12.18 -5.46 -2.37
C GLN A 133 11.41 -5.88 -3.62
N GLU A 134 11.27 -7.18 -3.84
CA GLU A 134 10.51 -7.74 -4.96
C GLU A 134 9.04 -7.30 -4.91
N ARG A 135 8.38 -7.42 -3.75
CA ARG A 135 6.98 -6.99 -3.59
C ARG A 135 6.79 -5.49 -3.84
N LEU A 136 7.70 -4.66 -3.35
CA LEU A 136 7.65 -3.22 -3.59
C LEU A 136 7.80 -2.89 -5.07
N ARG A 137 8.72 -3.55 -5.77
CA ARG A 137 8.89 -3.35 -7.22
C ARG A 137 7.68 -3.85 -8.01
N GLN A 138 7.11 -5.00 -7.64
CA GLN A 138 5.89 -5.53 -8.26
C GLN A 138 4.71 -4.56 -8.10
N MET A 139 4.53 -3.99 -6.90
CA MET A 139 3.53 -2.96 -6.64
C MET A 139 3.79 -1.70 -7.49
N GLY A 140 5.04 -1.28 -7.59
CA GLY A 140 5.46 -0.18 -8.44
C GLY A 140 5.13 -0.36 -9.92
N SER A 141 5.47 -1.52 -10.49
CA SER A 141 5.12 -1.88 -11.87
C SER A 141 3.60 -1.85 -12.09
N TRP A 142 2.82 -2.32 -11.11
CA TRP A 142 1.37 -2.26 -11.18
C TRP A 142 0.85 -0.81 -11.17
N LEU A 143 1.41 0.05 -10.30
CA LEU A 143 1.06 1.46 -10.18
C LEU A 143 1.50 2.29 -11.38
N GLN A 144 2.53 1.88 -12.13
CA GLN A 144 2.89 2.54 -13.39
C GLN A 144 1.78 2.43 -14.43
N VAL A 145 1.10 1.29 -14.47
CA VAL A 145 -0.01 1.03 -15.40
C VAL A 145 -1.33 1.57 -14.88
N ASN A 146 -1.63 1.32 -13.60
CA ASN A 146 -2.94 1.57 -13.00
C ASN A 146 -2.98 2.83 -12.13
N GLY A 147 -1.89 3.59 -12.09
CA GLY A 147 -1.72 4.74 -11.19
C GLY A 147 -2.73 5.85 -11.40
N GLU A 148 -3.23 6.05 -12.62
CA GLU A 148 -4.30 7.03 -12.90
C GLU A 148 -5.58 6.74 -12.09
N ALA A 149 -5.88 5.45 -11.87
CA ALA A 149 -7.05 5.04 -11.10
C ALA A 149 -6.85 5.16 -9.58
N ILE A 150 -5.62 5.39 -9.12
CA ILE A 150 -5.27 5.45 -7.69
C ILE A 150 -4.89 6.85 -7.27
N TYR A 151 -3.91 7.46 -7.93
CA TYR A 151 -3.41 8.78 -7.58
C TYR A 151 -4.40 9.86 -7.96
N ALA A 152 -4.60 10.82 -7.06
CA ALA A 152 -5.52 11.95 -7.24
C ALA A 152 -6.98 11.54 -7.57
N THR A 153 -7.38 10.33 -7.20
CA THR A 153 -8.79 9.92 -7.22
C THR A 153 -9.46 10.19 -5.88
N LYS A 154 -10.79 10.16 -5.89
CA LYS A 154 -11.64 10.29 -4.70
C LYS A 154 -12.53 9.05 -4.57
N PRO A 155 -13.03 8.74 -3.36
CA PRO A 155 -14.06 7.73 -3.21
C PRO A 155 -15.25 8.04 -4.14
N TRP A 156 -15.73 7.03 -4.85
CA TRP A 156 -16.96 7.15 -5.63
C TRP A 156 -18.19 6.95 -4.74
N LYS A 157 -19.38 7.30 -5.24
CA LYS A 157 -20.65 7.21 -4.49
C LYS A 157 -20.89 5.80 -3.91
N TYR A 158 -20.56 4.77 -4.68
CA TYR A 158 -20.52 3.38 -4.25
C TYR A 158 -19.07 2.97 -4.18
N GLN A 159 -18.55 2.70 -2.97
CA GLN A 159 -17.15 2.30 -2.80
C GLN A 159 -16.95 0.83 -3.17
N ASN A 160 -17.84 -0.04 -2.70
CA ASN A 160 -17.89 -1.46 -3.04
C ASN A 160 -19.09 -1.70 -3.97
N ASP A 161 -18.97 -2.67 -4.86
CA ASP A 161 -20.05 -2.99 -5.79
C ASP A 161 -21.26 -3.64 -5.11
N THR A 162 -22.44 -3.43 -5.69
CA THR A 162 -23.69 -3.94 -5.13
C THR A 162 -23.90 -5.42 -5.40
N ILE A 163 -23.21 -6.00 -6.39
CA ILE A 163 -23.33 -7.41 -6.76
C ILE A 163 -22.04 -8.15 -6.42
N ASN A 164 -20.87 -7.64 -6.84
CA ASN A 164 -19.60 -8.33 -6.65
C ASN A 164 -18.76 -7.69 -5.52
N PRO A 165 -18.64 -8.32 -4.33
CA PRO A 165 -17.91 -7.73 -3.21
C PRO A 165 -16.40 -7.57 -3.46
N ASN A 166 -15.87 -8.23 -4.49
CA ASN A 166 -14.47 -8.12 -4.91
C ASN A 166 -14.24 -6.97 -5.91
N ILE A 167 -15.26 -6.17 -6.18
CA ILE A 167 -15.17 -4.98 -7.02
C ILE A 167 -15.30 -3.74 -6.18
N TRP A 168 -14.36 -2.82 -6.39
CA TRP A 168 -14.34 -1.54 -5.70
C TRP A 168 -14.15 -0.41 -6.70
N TYR A 169 -14.64 0.78 -6.33
CA TYR A 169 -14.62 1.92 -7.22
C TYR A 169 -13.90 3.12 -6.65
N THR A 170 -13.24 3.85 -7.54
CA THR A 170 -12.82 5.24 -7.31
C THR A 170 -13.31 6.11 -8.46
N SER A 171 -13.23 7.42 -8.29
CA SER A 171 -13.55 8.37 -9.35
C SER A 171 -12.46 9.40 -9.49
N SER A 172 -12.25 9.89 -10.72
CA SER A 172 -11.35 11.01 -10.97
C SER A 172 -11.77 12.24 -10.16
N LYS A 173 -10.82 13.11 -9.85
CA LYS A 173 -11.08 14.34 -9.06
C LYS A 173 -12.20 15.19 -9.67
N ASP A 174 -12.22 15.27 -11.01
CA ASP A 174 -13.21 15.99 -11.82
C ASP A 174 -14.50 15.20 -12.09
N SER A 175 -14.65 13.99 -11.53
CA SER A 175 -15.83 13.13 -11.69
C SER A 175 -16.14 12.68 -13.12
N LYS A 176 -15.23 12.86 -14.08
CA LYS A 176 -15.42 12.41 -15.47
C LYS A 176 -15.25 10.91 -15.64
N PHE A 177 -14.38 10.30 -14.83
CA PHE A 177 -14.04 8.89 -14.92
C PHE A 177 -14.42 8.17 -13.63
N VAL A 178 -14.88 6.94 -13.79
CA VAL A 178 -15.05 5.98 -12.70
C VAL A 178 -14.15 4.79 -12.99
N TYR A 179 -13.35 4.40 -12.00
CA TYR A 179 -12.46 3.26 -12.12
C TYR A 179 -13.01 2.11 -11.29
N ALA A 180 -13.13 0.93 -11.88
CA ALA A 180 -13.57 -0.30 -11.22
C ALA A 180 -12.38 -1.25 -11.07
N PHE A 181 -12.09 -1.66 -9.84
CA PHE A 181 -11.00 -2.57 -9.52
C PHE A 181 -11.54 -3.97 -9.28
N LEU A 182 -11.11 -4.92 -10.09
CA LEU A 182 -11.40 -6.33 -9.88
C LEU A 182 -10.25 -6.97 -9.09
N LEU A 183 -10.52 -7.36 -7.84
CA LEU A 183 -9.53 -7.91 -6.91
C LEU A 183 -9.16 -9.37 -7.16
N ILE A 184 -10.00 -10.11 -7.90
CA ILE A 184 -9.81 -11.54 -8.14
C ILE A 184 -9.97 -11.83 -9.63
N TRP A 185 -9.04 -12.59 -10.20
CA TRP A 185 -9.15 -13.04 -11.59
C TRP A 185 -10.38 -13.88 -11.88
N PRO A 186 -11.12 -13.54 -12.95
CA PRO A 186 -12.18 -14.41 -13.45
C PRO A 186 -11.52 -15.62 -14.08
N LYS A 187 -11.48 -16.76 -13.36
CA LYS A 187 -10.86 -17.99 -13.88
C LYS A 187 -11.76 -18.72 -14.88
N ASN A 188 -13.08 -18.64 -14.68
CA ASN A 188 -14.07 -19.44 -15.41
C ASN A 188 -15.22 -18.58 -15.97
N THR A 189 -15.02 -17.28 -16.14
CA THR A 189 -16.05 -16.38 -16.69
C THR A 189 -15.46 -15.52 -17.78
N THR A 190 -16.23 -15.32 -18.85
CA THR A 190 -15.92 -14.38 -19.94
C THR A 190 -16.58 -13.03 -19.71
N GLU A 191 -17.40 -12.92 -18.66
CA GLU A 191 -18.16 -11.72 -18.35
C GLU A 191 -17.93 -11.29 -16.90
N ILE A 192 -17.82 -9.98 -16.70
CA ILE A 192 -17.74 -9.33 -15.40
C ILE A 192 -18.94 -8.41 -15.23
N ILE A 193 -19.68 -8.59 -14.15
CA ILE A 193 -20.87 -7.79 -13.85
C ILE A 193 -20.50 -6.70 -12.84
N LEU A 194 -20.72 -5.44 -13.22
CA LEU A 194 -20.64 -4.26 -12.38
C LEU A 194 -22.07 -3.84 -12.02
N GLY A 195 -22.51 -3.99 -10.77
CA GLY A 195 -23.88 -3.70 -10.37
C GLY A 195 -24.18 -2.21 -10.17
N ALA A 196 -23.21 -1.44 -9.70
CA ALA A 196 -23.40 -0.04 -9.33
C ALA A 196 -23.48 0.97 -10.50
N PRO A 197 -22.68 0.87 -11.57
CA PRO A 197 -22.67 1.84 -12.67
C PRO A 197 -23.94 1.84 -13.53
N LEU A 198 -24.37 3.02 -13.95
CA LEU A 198 -25.41 3.22 -14.96
C LEU A 198 -24.78 3.64 -16.28
N SER A 199 -24.95 2.82 -17.30
CA SER A 199 -24.43 3.10 -18.64
C SER A 199 -25.34 4.03 -19.43
N SER A 200 -24.73 4.77 -20.36
CA SER A 200 -25.40 5.55 -21.40
C SER A 200 -25.03 4.98 -22.78
N SER A 201 -25.69 5.46 -23.83
CA SER A 201 -25.33 5.13 -25.22
C SER A 201 -23.93 5.58 -25.63
N ARG A 202 -23.26 6.43 -24.83
CA ARG A 202 -21.90 6.94 -25.05
C ARG A 202 -20.88 6.33 -24.10
N THR A 203 -21.28 5.36 -23.28
CA THR A 203 -20.38 4.76 -22.29
C THR A 203 -19.27 3.98 -22.99
N VAL A 204 -18.05 4.27 -22.57
CA VAL A 204 -16.84 3.58 -23.03
C VAL A 204 -16.22 2.89 -21.83
N VAL A 205 -15.84 1.63 -22.03
CA VAL A 205 -15.17 0.81 -21.03
C VAL A 205 -13.80 0.45 -21.57
N THR A 206 -12.75 0.76 -20.84
CA THR A 206 -11.36 0.46 -21.23
C THR A 206 -10.66 -0.24 -20.08
N LEU A 207 -9.76 -1.17 -20.39
CA LEU A 207 -8.95 -1.86 -19.38
C LEU A 207 -7.55 -1.21 -19.36
N LEU A 208 -7.16 -0.64 -18.22
CA LEU A 208 -5.85 0.02 -18.11
C LEU A 208 -4.72 -0.99 -18.36
N GLY A 209 -3.76 -0.60 -19.20
CA GLY A 209 -2.65 -1.46 -19.62
C GLY A 209 -2.98 -2.49 -20.70
N SER A 210 -4.19 -2.47 -21.25
CA SER A 210 -4.54 -3.22 -22.46
C SER A 210 -4.20 -2.42 -23.72
N SER A 211 -3.90 -3.13 -24.82
CA SER A 211 -3.74 -2.53 -26.15
C SER A 211 -5.07 -2.26 -26.86
N ALA A 212 -6.19 -2.69 -26.28
CA ALA A 212 -7.52 -2.47 -26.83
C ALA A 212 -8.06 -1.10 -26.40
N ASP A 213 -8.53 -0.31 -27.37
CA ASP A 213 -9.09 1.03 -27.12
C ASP A 213 -10.36 0.98 -26.25
N SER A 214 -11.19 -0.05 -26.45
CA SER A 214 -12.41 -0.28 -25.67
C SER A 214 -12.78 -1.76 -25.60
N LEU A 215 -13.45 -2.16 -24.52
CA LEU A 215 -14.02 -3.49 -24.33
C LEU A 215 -15.51 -3.51 -24.69
N PRO A 216 -16.00 -4.60 -25.30
CA PRO A 216 -17.44 -4.80 -25.48
C PRO A 216 -18.14 -4.90 -24.13
N TRP A 217 -19.32 -4.28 -24.04
CA TRP A 217 -20.15 -4.34 -22.84
C TRP A 217 -21.63 -4.29 -23.21
N HIS A 218 -22.50 -4.77 -22.32
CA HIS A 218 -23.95 -4.66 -22.44
C HIS A 218 -24.59 -4.35 -21.08
N VAL A 219 -25.85 -3.90 -21.09
CA VAL A 219 -26.60 -3.59 -19.87
C VAL A 219 -27.02 -4.90 -19.18
N ALA A 220 -26.86 -4.98 -17.87
CA ALA A 220 -27.28 -6.16 -17.12
C ALA A 220 -28.82 -6.31 -17.11
N SER A 221 -29.31 -7.55 -17.01
CA SER A 221 -30.73 -7.90 -16.94
C SER A 221 -31.40 -7.22 -15.72
N GLY A 222 -32.08 -6.09 -15.96
CA GLY A 222 -32.67 -5.26 -14.91
C GLY A 222 -32.45 -3.74 -15.05
N GLU A 223 -31.93 -3.26 -16.18
CA GLU A 223 -31.70 -1.82 -16.51
C GLU A 223 -30.67 -1.10 -15.62
N ARG A 224 -29.98 -1.85 -14.74
CA ARG A 224 -28.94 -1.33 -13.85
C ARG A 224 -27.74 -2.25 -13.85
N GLY A 225 -26.56 -1.67 -14.02
CA GLY A 225 -25.30 -2.38 -14.08
C GLY A 225 -24.78 -2.59 -15.50
N ILE A 226 -23.48 -2.85 -15.59
CA ILE A 226 -22.73 -3.03 -16.83
C ILE A 226 -22.10 -4.42 -16.80
N VAL A 227 -22.34 -5.21 -17.84
CA VAL A 227 -21.67 -6.48 -18.07
C VAL A 227 -20.56 -6.25 -19.09
N ILE A 228 -19.32 -6.49 -18.68
CA ILE A 228 -18.12 -6.32 -19.52
C ILE A 228 -17.70 -7.68 -20.05
N ASP A 229 -17.54 -7.79 -21.37
CA ASP A 229 -16.97 -8.97 -22.01
C ASP A 229 -15.43 -8.90 -21.97
N VAL A 230 -14.84 -9.84 -21.24
CA VAL A 230 -13.39 -9.98 -21.08
C VAL A 230 -12.79 -11.09 -21.95
N SER A 231 -13.59 -11.77 -22.79
CA SER A 231 -13.11 -12.83 -23.70
C SER A 231 -12.08 -12.34 -24.72
N THR A 232 -12.13 -11.06 -25.06
CA THR A 232 -11.23 -10.41 -26.02
C THR A 232 -9.87 -10.04 -25.41
N ILE A 233 -9.72 -10.14 -24.09
CA ILE A 233 -8.49 -9.77 -23.39
C ILE A 233 -7.46 -10.90 -23.54
N LYS A 234 -6.36 -10.60 -24.22
CA LYS A 234 -5.21 -11.50 -24.32
C LYS A 234 -4.40 -11.42 -23.02
N LEU A 235 -4.55 -12.42 -22.15
CA LEU A 235 -3.85 -12.48 -20.85
C LEU A 235 -2.33 -12.26 -20.95
N HIS A 236 -1.69 -12.78 -22.00
CA HIS A 236 -0.24 -12.64 -22.22
C HIS A 236 0.20 -11.23 -22.64
N SER A 237 -0.72 -10.39 -23.12
CA SER A 237 -0.40 -9.01 -23.52
C SER A 237 -0.61 -8.00 -22.40
N LEU A 238 -1.10 -8.44 -21.24
CA LEU A 238 -1.32 -7.57 -20.08
C LEU A 238 0.00 -7.27 -19.40
N GLN A 239 0.27 -5.98 -19.18
CA GLN A 239 1.45 -5.52 -18.46
C GLN A 239 1.38 -5.76 -16.94
N SER A 240 0.17 -6.06 -16.42
CA SER A 240 -0.13 -6.19 -14.99
C SER A 240 -0.89 -7.50 -14.70
N GLY A 241 -0.33 -8.33 -13.82
CA GLY A 241 -0.86 -9.67 -13.49
C GLY A 241 -1.65 -9.80 -12.18
N TRP A 242 -1.88 -8.70 -11.45
CA TRP A 242 -2.44 -8.75 -10.09
C TRP A 242 -3.93 -8.39 -10.04
N THR A 243 -4.23 -7.14 -10.38
CA THR A 243 -5.56 -6.52 -10.30
C THR A 243 -5.84 -5.77 -11.59
N TRP A 244 -7.08 -5.87 -12.08
CA TRP A 244 -7.55 -5.18 -13.28
C TRP A 244 -8.27 -3.90 -12.86
N ALA A 245 -7.90 -2.79 -13.49
CA ALA A 245 -8.57 -1.53 -13.33
C ALA A 245 -9.29 -1.20 -14.65
N PHE A 246 -10.61 -1.23 -14.63
CA PHE A 246 -11.44 -0.77 -15.73
C PHE A 246 -11.71 0.72 -15.58
N LYS A 247 -11.50 1.48 -16.65
CA LYS A 247 -11.87 2.89 -16.76
C LYS A 247 -13.23 2.97 -17.46
N LEU A 248 -14.17 3.63 -16.80
CA LEU A 248 -15.54 3.86 -17.27
C LEU A 248 -15.71 5.35 -17.56
N GLU A 249 -16.18 5.67 -18.76
CA GLU A 249 -16.43 7.04 -19.22
C GLU A 249 -17.90 7.25 -19.57
N ASN A 250 -18.37 8.50 -19.51
CA ASN A 250 -19.72 8.90 -19.93
C ASN A 250 -20.84 8.08 -19.26
N LEU A 251 -20.67 7.73 -17.98
CA LEU A 251 -21.73 7.13 -17.18
C LEU A 251 -22.86 8.13 -16.91
N LEU A 252 -24.07 7.63 -16.72
CA LEU A 252 -25.20 8.46 -16.28
C LEU A 252 -24.99 8.90 -14.83
N SER A 253 -25.37 10.15 -14.51
CA SER A 253 -25.50 10.59 -13.12
C SER A 253 -26.85 10.13 -12.56
N ASP A 254 -26.85 9.57 -11.35
CA ASP A 254 -28.08 9.21 -10.63
C ASP A 254 -28.88 10.46 -10.24
N ASP A 255 -28.26 11.65 -10.24
CA ASP A 255 -28.94 12.92 -9.94
C ASP A 255 -30.06 13.25 -10.95
N ILE A 256 -30.02 12.63 -12.12
CA ILE A 256 -31.05 12.75 -13.16
C ILE A 256 -32.24 11.80 -12.89
N ILE A 257 -32.04 10.75 -12.09
CA ILE A 257 -32.98 9.63 -11.93
C ILE A 257 -33.60 9.59 -10.52
N ASN A 258 -32.89 9.99 -9.46
CA ASN A 258 -33.44 10.15 -8.10
C ASN A 258 -32.53 11.02 -7.20
N PRO A 259 -32.90 12.27 -6.87
CA PRO A 259 -32.11 13.13 -5.99
C PRO A 259 -32.30 12.68 -4.53
N THR A 260 -31.35 11.95 -3.97
CA THR A 260 -31.30 11.72 -2.51
C THR A 260 -29.95 12.15 -1.93
N PRO A 261 -29.93 12.86 -0.80
CA PRO A 261 -28.70 13.40 -0.24
C PRO A 261 -27.91 12.28 0.46
N GLY A 262 -26.78 11.91 -0.13
CA GLY A 262 -25.88 10.89 0.42
C GLY A 262 -25.26 11.33 1.75
N ARG A 263 -25.67 10.72 2.86
CA ARG A 263 -24.89 10.66 4.09
C ARG A 263 -23.82 9.58 3.95
N GLY A 264 -22.64 9.96 3.47
CA GLY A 264 -21.44 9.11 3.49
C GLY A 264 -20.45 9.63 4.53
N ILE A 265 -20.15 8.84 5.56
CA ILE A 265 -19.04 9.09 6.48
C ILE A 265 -17.74 8.94 5.65
N PRO A 266 -16.82 9.92 5.64
CA PRO A 266 -15.56 9.79 4.93
C PRO A 266 -14.64 8.82 5.68
N VAL A 267 -14.70 7.54 5.32
CA VAL A 267 -13.66 6.58 5.71
C VAL A 267 -12.51 6.74 4.71
N CYS A 268 -11.28 6.89 5.22
CA CYS A 268 -10.08 7.18 4.43
C CYS A 268 -9.73 6.01 3.49
N PHE A 269 -10.32 6.03 2.29
CA PHE A 269 -10.41 4.91 1.34
C PHE A 269 -9.12 4.58 0.59
N HIS A 270 -8.17 5.52 0.53
CA HIS A 270 -6.85 5.28 -0.06
C HIS A 270 -6.11 4.13 0.66
N CYS A 271 -6.45 3.89 1.93
CA CYS A 271 -5.86 2.84 2.74
C CYS A 271 -6.40 1.45 2.39
N SER A 272 -7.72 1.27 2.23
CA SER A 272 -8.32 -0.08 2.12
C SER A 272 -8.03 -0.76 0.78
N LEU A 273 -7.97 -0.03 -0.33
CA LEU A 273 -7.64 -0.60 -1.64
C LEU A 273 -6.17 -1.00 -1.78
N LEU A 274 -5.28 -0.15 -1.28
CA LEU A 274 -3.86 -0.49 -1.16
C LEU A 274 -3.68 -1.64 -0.17
N LEU A 275 -4.39 -1.65 0.97
CA LEU A 275 -4.33 -2.78 1.91
C LEU A 275 -4.88 -4.06 1.29
N SER A 276 -5.95 -4.04 0.50
CA SER A 276 -6.47 -5.26 -0.15
C SER A 276 -5.53 -5.77 -1.23
N ALA A 277 -4.97 -4.88 -2.05
CA ALA A 277 -3.92 -5.25 -3.01
C ALA A 277 -2.64 -5.75 -2.30
N LEU A 278 -2.23 -5.12 -1.20
CA LEU A 278 -1.07 -5.49 -0.39
C LEU A 278 -1.31 -6.76 0.43
N LEU A 279 -2.49 -6.95 1.01
CA LEU A 279 -2.88 -8.16 1.74
C LEU A 279 -2.92 -9.33 0.77
N TRP A 280 -3.40 -9.13 -0.46
CA TRP A 280 -3.30 -10.18 -1.48
C TRP A 280 -1.83 -10.47 -1.88
N LEU A 281 -1.00 -9.43 -2.06
CA LEU A 281 0.45 -9.55 -2.34
C LEU A 281 1.25 -10.20 -1.18
N LEU A 282 0.80 -10.04 0.06
CA LEU A 282 1.47 -10.55 1.25
C LEU A 282 0.96 -11.92 1.70
N TYR A 283 -0.28 -12.30 1.38
CA TYR A 283 -0.95 -13.46 1.99
C TYR A 283 -1.28 -14.61 1.00
N VAL A 284 -1.33 -14.37 -0.32
CA VAL A 284 -1.81 -15.38 -1.29
C VAL A 284 -0.68 -16.22 -1.94
N GLN A 285 0.58 -16.04 -1.51
CA GLN A 285 1.71 -16.89 -1.96
C GLN A 285 2.36 -17.71 -0.83
N MET A 286 1.65 -17.92 0.30
CA MET A 286 2.02 -18.92 1.32
C MET A 286 1.07 -20.11 1.26
#